data_AF-A0A8H7LUR3-F1
#
_entry.id   AF-A0A8H7LUR3-F1
#
_cell.length_a   1.000
_cell.length_b   1.000
_cell.length_c   1.000
_cell.angle_alpha   90.00
_cell.angle_beta   90.00
_cell.angle_gamma   90.00
#
_symmetry.space_group_name_H-M   'P 1'
#
loop_
_entity.id
_entity.type
_entity.pdbx_description
1 polymer ?
#
loop_
_entity_poly.entity_id
_entity_poly.type
_entity_poly.pdbx_seq_one_letter_code
_entity_poly.pdbx_strand_id
1 'polypeptide(L)'
;MYQTRTEALQHKIKELEAQIQGLEHQNLDLSSLQRADGNPLYPSPGLSYRSSCSPVSQVPITPPVVTDSIEGAMSYSIRDLPSVSSILPSESQLSRDQPNSEGPEPSAEVVRHLLGVFAEQRVQCCFELDLETVLRGLEPGSATPIVPALYYAMLLIACHFTQDPVLKIWETVFVQRVRWEIDNNITRSHRGRTHNYNSLHHLVSPAGGSCPHQPGNSVRNGTRLASAAFAYQHELAEAINVWWKCCGVDMAGSALNGLPASISPEEITTVWPRLLSEFELGQTISDDHYSVASLFDPEFTHVATDVSQDNVRCLLSKACILMISSAKLETERLSGFYDPDEWWTRFERVDRAVNRFMETMPPVYVGRNNEELSYLVIVHSGIYCAQIQLHSALAECEMRQAAQDGQLNDFLGGVSYMRCTEACRAAALAAALVLHMDMSNMLLFIGIAWVSVSDKLIKDIPRLRRAGKITQGREKEHQLAIIEKCIQRSAAAYPVFGEPPVETDTITEGAANFLNHTKLSLRVD
;
A
#
# COMPACT_ATOMS: atom_id res chain seq x y z
N MET A 1 44.58 22.48 32.79
CA MET A 1 44.03 23.48 31.85
C MET A 1 42.96 22.77 31.05
N TYR A 2 41.72 23.29 31.04
CA TYR A 2 40.65 22.74 30.22
C TYR A 2 40.80 23.26 28.80
N GLN A 3 41.11 22.37 27.85
CA GLN A 3 41.11 22.69 26.43
C GLN A 3 39.67 22.92 25.99
N THR A 4 39.40 24.06 25.36
CA THR A 4 38.05 24.39 24.89
C THR A 4 37.65 23.46 23.74
N ARG A 5 36.34 23.17 23.60
CA ARG A 5 35.82 22.32 22.51
C ARG A 5 36.28 22.80 21.14
N THR A 6 36.40 24.11 20.94
CA THR A 6 36.90 24.73 19.71
C THR A 6 38.36 24.41 19.45
N GLU A 7 39.22 24.46 20.47
CA GLU A 7 40.64 24.08 20.35
C GLU A 7 40.82 22.58 20.07
N ALA A 8 39.97 21.73 20.66
CA ALA A 8 39.97 20.29 20.39
C ALA A 8 39.58 20.00 18.93
N LEU A 9 38.59 20.71 18.39
CA LEU A 9 38.17 20.59 16.99
C LEU A 9 39.24 21.11 16.03
N GLN A 10 39.87 22.26 16.32
CA GLN A 10 40.96 22.79 15.50
C GLN A 10 42.17 21.85 15.48
N HIS A 11 42.48 21.20 16.59
CA HIS A 11 43.52 20.18 16.64
C HIS A 11 43.17 18.98 15.77
N LYS A 12 41.92 18.49 15.84
CA LYS A 12 41.42 17.38 15.03
C LYS A 12 41.47 17.69 13.53
N ILE A 13 41.12 18.91 13.14
CA ILE A 13 41.17 19.35 11.74
C ILE A 13 42.62 19.31 11.23
N LYS A 14 43.57 19.89 11.97
CA LYS A 14 45.00 19.87 11.60
C LYS A 14 45.58 18.45 11.51
N GLU A 15 45.15 17.58 12.42
CA GLU A 15 45.54 16.17 12.40
C GLU A 15 45.07 15.47 11.11
N LEU A 16 43.81 15.68 10.72
CA LEU A 16 43.24 15.10 9.50
C LEU A 16 43.88 15.68 8.23
N GLU A 17 44.16 16.98 8.19
CA GLU A 17 44.87 17.62 7.06
C GLU A 17 46.27 17.02 6.87
N ALA A 18 47.00 16.77 7.97
CA ALA A 18 48.31 16.11 7.91
C ALA A 18 48.21 14.66 7.41
N GLN A 19 47.17 13.93 7.79
CA GLN A 19 46.93 12.56 7.30
C GLN A 19 46.62 12.54 5.80
N ILE A 20 45.83 13.49 5.30
CA ILE A 20 45.51 13.61 3.88
C ILE A 20 46.79 13.91 3.07
N GLN A 21 47.61 14.86 3.50
CA GLN A 21 48.88 15.15 2.83
C GLN A 21 49.83 13.93 2.81
N GLY A 22 49.86 13.17 3.91
CA GLY A 22 50.62 11.91 3.97
C GLY A 22 50.15 10.87 2.96
N LEU A 23 48.83 10.72 2.78
CA LEU A 23 48.26 9.81 1.79
C LEU A 23 48.51 10.27 0.36
N GLU A 24 48.45 11.58 0.09
CA GLU A 24 48.75 12.13 -1.24
C GLU A 24 50.21 11.88 -1.65
N HIS A 25 51.16 12.00 -0.71
CA HIS A 25 52.56 11.68 -0.98
C HIS A 25 52.78 10.17 -1.21
N GLN A 26 52.12 9.31 -0.44
CA GLN A 26 52.17 7.85 -0.67
C GLN A 26 51.59 7.45 -2.03
N ASN A 27 50.57 8.15 -2.51
CA ASN A 27 49.93 7.85 -3.79
C ASN A 27 50.78 8.28 -5.00
N LEU A 28 51.60 9.33 -4.85
CA LEU A 28 52.55 9.77 -5.87
C LEU A 28 53.70 8.75 -6.05
N ASP A 29 54.18 8.13 -4.97
CA ASP A 29 55.20 7.08 -5.05
C ASP A 29 54.67 5.79 -5.69
N LEU A 30 53.43 5.40 -5.40
CA LEU A 30 52.76 4.23 -6.02
C LEU A 30 52.51 4.43 -7.53
N SER A 31 52.27 5.67 -7.96
CA SER A 31 52.07 6.03 -9.37
C SER A 31 53.33 5.84 -10.23
N SER A 32 54.52 5.87 -9.61
CA SER A 32 55.80 5.68 -10.32
C SER A 32 56.14 4.20 -10.60
N LEU A 33 55.56 3.28 -9.82
CA LEU A 33 55.80 1.84 -9.91
C LEU A 33 54.85 1.09 -10.85
N GLN A 34 53.78 1.73 -11.35
CA GLN A 34 52.75 1.08 -12.19
C GLN A 34 52.96 1.20 -13.72
N ARG A 35 54.12 1.67 -14.19
CA ARG A 35 54.42 1.77 -15.63
C ARG A 35 55.20 0.60 -16.24
N ALA A 36 55.53 -0.42 -15.46
CA ALA A 36 56.15 -1.63 -15.97
C ALA A 36 55.27 -2.84 -15.63
N ASP A 37 55.00 -3.62 -16.67
CA ASP A 37 54.39 -4.95 -16.69
C ASP A 37 52.88 -5.08 -16.83
N GLY A 38 52.54 -5.82 -17.88
CA GLY A 38 51.20 -6.07 -18.36
C GLY A 38 50.55 -7.31 -17.74
N ASN A 39 49.27 -7.12 -17.46
CA ASN A 39 48.21 -8.13 -17.41
C ASN A 39 48.14 -9.07 -16.19
N PRO A 40 46.95 -9.63 -15.91
CA PRO A 40 46.15 -9.18 -14.77
C PRO A 40 45.90 -10.31 -13.77
N LEU A 41 45.52 -9.99 -12.52
CA LEU A 41 44.54 -10.73 -11.70
C LEU A 41 44.53 -10.25 -10.23
N TYR A 42 43.31 -10.02 -9.75
CA TYR A 42 42.79 -9.86 -8.37
C TYR A 42 42.77 -8.50 -7.63
N PRO A 43 41.68 -8.25 -6.86
CA PRO A 43 41.19 -6.92 -6.53
C PRO A 43 41.43 -6.51 -5.07
N SER A 44 41.45 -5.20 -4.85
CA SER A 44 41.33 -4.57 -3.53
C SER A 44 40.05 -3.72 -3.45
N PRO A 45 39.53 -3.48 -2.23
CA PRO A 45 38.15 -3.07 -1.99
C PRO A 45 38.03 -1.54 -1.92
N GLY A 46 37.15 -0.97 -2.75
CA GLY A 46 36.78 0.44 -2.73
C GLY A 46 35.29 0.57 -3.02
N LEU A 47 34.59 1.27 -2.13
CA LEU A 47 33.15 1.56 -2.21
C LEU A 47 32.86 2.37 -3.47
N SER A 48 32.54 1.66 -4.54
CA SER A 48 31.95 2.21 -5.76
C SER A 48 30.45 1.90 -5.71
N TYR A 49 29.63 2.92 -5.48
CA TYR A 49 28.23 2.86 -5.88
C TYR A 49 28.18 2.94 -7.41
N ARG A 50 28.42 1.80 -8.04
CA ARG A 50 28.30 1.62 -9.49
C ARG A 50 26.81 1.52 -9.81
N SER A 51 26.20 2.66 -10.14
CA SER A 51 24.92 2.69 -10.84
C SER A 51 25.05 1.83 -12.10
N SER A 52 24.46 0.64 -12.05
CA SER A 52 24.49 -0.35 -13.12
C SER A 52 23.13 -0.37 -13.80
N CYS A 53 22.78 0.72 -14.49
CA CYS A 53 21.79 0.63 -15.56
C CYS A 53 22.48 0.01 -16.78
N SER A 54 22.57 -1.32 -16.81
CA SER A 54 22.86 -2.02 -18.07
C SER A 54 21.62 -2.00 -18.95
N PRO A 55 21.76 -1.78 -20.27
CA PRO A 55 20.64 -1.96 -21.19
C PRO A 55 20.23 -3.44 -21.15
N VAL A 56 18.93 -3.68 -20.96
CA VAL A 56 18.31 -5.01 -21.05
C VAL A 56 18.76 -5.67 -22.37
N SER A 57 19.63 -6.65 -22.27
CA SER A 57 19.93 -7.56 -23.38
C SER A 57 18.74 -8.49 -23.53
N GLN A 58 18.05 -8.41 -24.67
CA GLN A 58 17.02 -9.37 -25.06
C GLN A 58 17.67 -10.73 -25.29
N VAL A 59 17.72 -11.56 -24.25
CA VAL A 59 17.99 -12.99 -24.37
C VAL A 59 16.66 -13.69 -24.67
N PRO A 60 16.60 -14.64 -25.62
CA PRO A 60 15.39 -15.43 -25.86
C PRO A 60 15.07 -16.26 -24.62
N ILE A 61 13.99 -15.91 -23.93
CA ILE A 61 13.48 -16.67 -22.79
C ILE A 61 12.78 -17.91 -23.37
N THR A 62 13.45 -19.06 -23.28
CA THR A 62 12.76 -20.35 -23.29
C THR A 62 11.91 -20.43 -22.02
N PRO A 63 10.58 -20.63 -22.10
CA PRO A 63 9.74 -20.67 -20.90
C PRO A 63 10.13 -21.88 -20.04
N PRO A 64 10.22 -21.72 -18.70
CA PRO A 64 10.31 -22.88 -17.82
C PRO A 64 9.01 -23.68 -17.96
N VAL A 65 9.16 -25.00 -18.14
CA VAL A 65 8.06 -25.95 -18.00
C VAL A 65 7.68 -25.96 -16.52
N VAL A 66 6.69 -25.14 -16.16
CA VAL A 66 6.02 -25.22 -14.87
C VAL A 66 4.92 -26.26 -15.01
N THR A 67 5.16 -27.42 -14.43
CA THR A 67 4.16 -28.46 -14.20
C THR A 67 3.21 -28.02 -13.09
N ASP A 68 1.91 -28.18 -13.37
CA ASP A 68 0.75 -28.10 -12.47
C ASP A 68 0.51 -26.76 -11.74
N SER A 69 -0.07 -25.83 -12.50
CA SER A 69 -0.87 -24.74 -11.95
C SER A 69 -2.15 -25.33 -11.36
N ILE A 70 -2.23 -25.40 -10.03
CA ILE A 70 -3.46 -25.69 -9.30
C ILE A 70 -4.41 -24.51 -9.55
N GLU A 71 -5.31 -24.66 -10.51
CA GLU A 71 -6.52 -23.84 -10.68
C GLU A 71 -7.45 -24.09 -9.48
N GLY A 72 -7.12 -23.46 -8.35
CA GLY A 72 -7.93 -23.45 -7.13
C GLY A 72 -8.64 -22.11 -6.88
N ALA A 73 -8.72 -21.23 -7.88
CA ALA A 73 -9.59 -20.06 -7.78
C ALA A 73 -11.03 -20.55 -7.99
N MET A 74 -11.72 -20.80 -6.87
CA MET A 74 -13.16 -21.07 -6.85
C MET A 74 -13.89 -19.93 -7.58
N SER A 75 -14.18 -20.13 -8.85
CA SER A 75 -15.16 -19.32 -9.58
C SER A 75 -16.53 -19.70 -9.03
N TYR A 76 -16.88 -19.13 -7.87
CA TYR A 76 -18.22 -19.26 -7.32
C TYR A 76 -19.19 -18.59 -8.29
N SER A 77 -19.93 -19.40 -9.03
CA SER A 77 -21.05 -18.93 -9.84
C SER A 77 -22.11 -18.37 -8.89
N ILE A 78 -22.29 -17.05 -8.90
CA ILE A 78 -23.26 -16.30 -8.08
C ILE A 78 -24.69 -16.86 -8.19
N ARG A 79 -24.99 -17.59 -9.27
CA ARG A 79 -26.29 -18.24 -9.49
C ARG A 79 -26.61 -19.38 -8.52
N ASP A 80 -25.61 -19.90 -7.80
CA ASP A 80 -25.77 -20.99 -6.84
C ASP A 80 -25.77 -20.52 -5.38
N LEU A 81 -25.83 -19.20 -5.13
CA LEU A 81 -26.10 -18.70 -3.79
C LEU A 81 -27.44 -19.27 -3.28
N PRO A 82 -27.49 -19.84 -2.06
CA PRO A 82 -28.74 -20.36 -1.51
C PRO A 82 -29.80 -19.26 -1.53
N SER A 83 -31.03 -19.62 -1.90
CA SER A 83 -32.16 -18.71 -1.99
C SER A 83 -32.31 -17.92 -0.69
N VAL A 84 -31.85 -16.66 -0.70
CA VAL A 84 -31.69 -15.76 0.46
C VAL A 84 -33.01 -15.43 1.18
N SER A 85 -34.15 -15.89 0.65
CA SER A 85 -35.49 -15.74 1.23
C SER A 85 -35.63 -16.30 2.65
N SER A 86 -34.74 -17.20 3.11
CA SER A 86 -34.72 -17.75 4.48
C SER A 86 -33.67 -17.14 5.42
N ILE A 87 -32.76 -16.30 4.91
CA ILE A 87 -31.57 -15.83 5.65
C ILE A 87 -31.85 -14.52 6.40
N LEU A 88 -32.91 -13.79 6.05
CA LEU A 88 -33.20 -12.51 6.68
C LEU A 88 -33.61 -12.71 8.15
N PRO A 89 -32.97 -12.00 9.09
CA PRO A 89 -33.42 -11.94 10.46
C PRO A 89 -34.89 -11.52 10.50
N SER A 90 -35.75 -12.28 11.19
CA SER A 90 -37.08 -11.79 11.54
C SER A 90 -36.92 -10.46 12.28
N GLU A 91 -37.63 -9.39 11.85
CA GLU A 91 -37.61 -7.99 12.36
C GLU A 91 -37.40 -7.87 13.88
N SER A 92 -37.87 -8.86 14.64
CA SER A 92 -37.77 -8.98 16.09
C SER A 92 -36.38 -9.04 16.75
N GLN A 93 -35.27 -9.40 16.06
CA GLN A 93 -33.99 -9.69 16.75
C GLN A 93 -32.95 -8.56 16.74
N LEU A 94 -32.89 -7.70 15.71
CA LEU A 94 -31.97 -6.55 15.71
C LEU A 94 -32.55 -5.31 16.42
N SER A 95 -33.88 -5.22 16.55
CA SER A 95 -34.56 -3.95 16.87
C SER A 95 -34.90 -3.74 18.36
N ARG A 96 -34.76 -4.74 19.24
CA ARG A 96 -35.44 -4.67 20.55
C ARG A 96 -34.81 -3.76 21.61
N ASP A 97 -33.53 -3.39 21.50
CA ASP A 97 -32.82 -2.61 22.53
C ASP A 97 -32.04 -1.39 22.00
N GLN A 98 -32.34 -0.87 20.79
CA GLN A 98 -31.73 0.36 20.28
C GLN A 98 -32.66 1.57 20.44
N PRO A 99 -32.63 2.29 21.58
CA PRO A 99 -33.56 3.40 21.86
C PRO A 99 -33.40 4.62 20.93
N ASN A 100 -32.36 4.69 20.08
CA ASN A 100 -32.02 5.90 19.31
C ASN A 100 -31.89 5.70 17.79
N SER A 101 -32.30 4.55 17.24
CA SER A 101 -32.34 4.36 15.78
C SER A 101 -33.64 4.97 15.22
N GLU A 102 -33.72 6.31 15.14
CA GLU A 102 -34.91 7.01 14.58
C GLU A 102 -35.05 6.89 13.04
N GLY A 103 -34.15 6.17 12.37
CA GLY A 103 -34.18 6.00 10.91
C GLY A 103 -35.12 4.88 10.43
N PRO A 104 -35.67 4.98 9.20
CA PRO A 104 -36.48 3.91 8.61
C PRO A 104 -35.67 2.61 8.54
N GLU A 105 -36.32 1.45 8.72
CA GLU A 105 -35.68 0.16 8.49
C GLU A 105 -35.80 -0.23 7.01
N PRO A 106 -34.70 -0.69 6.37
CA PRO A 106 -34.74 -1.15 4.99
C PRO A 106 -35.56 -2.42 4.88
N SER A 107 -36.37 -2.53 3.82
CA SER A 107 -37.10 -3.76 3.56
C SER A 107 -36.14 -4.92 3.31
N ALA A 108 -36.59 -6.15 3.59
CA ALA A 108 -35.87 -7.38 3.28
C ALA A 108 -35.39 -7.46 1.82
N GLU A 109 -36.16 -6.91 0.88
CA GLU A 109 -35.81 -6.87 -0.53
C GLU A 109 -34.66 -5.91 -0.83
N VAL A 110 -34.68 -4.72 -0.22
CA VAL A 110 -33.59 -3.74 -0.33
C VAL A 110 -32.28 -4.35 0.18
N VAL A 111 -32.30 -4.96 1.38
CA VAL A 111 -31.12 -5.60 1.97
C VAL A 111 -30.58 -6.69 1.04
N ARG A 112 -31.45 -7.55 0.50
CA ARG A 112 -31.03 -8.64 -0.40
C ARG A 112 -30.39 -8.11 -1.68
N HIS A 113 -30.97 -7.07 -2.28
CA HIS A 113 -30.42 -6.46 -3.48
C HIS A 113 -29.04 -5.86 -3.21
N LEU A 114 -28.91 -5.14 -2.10
CA LEU A 114 -27.63 -4.56 -1.68
C LEU A 114 -26.57 -5.64 -1.40
N LEU A 115 -26.91 -6.72 -0.72
CA LEU A 115 -25.96 -7.83 -0.52
C LEU A 115 -25.54 -8.48 -1.84
N GLY A 116 -26.43 -8.57 -2.83
CA GLY A 116 -26.10 -9.00 -4.19
C GLY A 116 -25.09 -8.07 -4.85
N VAL A 117 -25.34 -6.75 -4.80
CA VAL A 117 -24.40 -5.73 -5.32
C VAL A 117 -23.05 -5.82 -4.59
N PHE A 118 -23.04 -5.92 -3.25
CA PHE A 118 -21.81 -6.11 -2.49
C PHE A 118 -21.07 -7.36 -2.94
N ALA A 119 -21.75 -8.50 -3.08
CA ALA A 119 -21.13 -9.73 -3.51
C ALA A 119 -20.47 -9.57 -4.90
N GLU A 120 -21.15 -8.93 -5.85
CA GLU A 120 -20.60 -8.66 -7.18
C GLU A 120 -19.38 -7.71 -7.15
N GLN A 121 -19.38 -6.73 -6.24
CA GLN A 121 -18.39 -5.65 -6.22
C GLN A 121 -17.32 -5.82 -5.12
N ARG A 122 -17.38 -6.86 -4.28
CA ARG A 122 -16.52 -7.01 -3.08
C ARG A 122 -15.02 -6.96 -3.39
N VAL A 123 -14.62 -7.45 -4.57
CA VAL A 123 -13.23 -7.44 -5.04
C VAL A 123 -12.70 -6.01 -5.21
N GLN A 124 -13.55 -5.06 -5.62
CA GLN A 124 -13.20 -3.64 -5.75
C GLN A 124 -12.92 -2.97 -4.41
N CYS A 125 -13.63 -3.42 -3.39
CA CYS A 125 -13.46 -2.92 -2.04
C CYS A 125 -12.35 -3.67 -1.31
N CYS A 126 -11.64 -4.57 -2.01
CA CYS A 126 -10.64 -5.46 -1.45
C CYS A 126 -11.17 -6.41 -0.37
N PHE A 127 -12.47 -6.49 -0.08
CA PHE A 127 -12.99 -7.39 0.97
C PHE A 127 -13.00 -8.82 0.46
N GLU A 128 -12.07 -9.63 0.96
CA GLU A 128 -12.17 -11.09 0.91
C GLU A 128 -12.69 -11.48 2.26
N LEU A 129 -14.00 -11.64 2.31
CA LEU A 129 -14.68 -12.29 3.40
C LEU A 129 -15.12 -13.64 2.85
N ASP A 130 -15.06 -14.69 3.66
CA ASP A 130 -15.83 -15.88 3.36
C ASP A 130 -17.32 -15.49 3.37
N LEU A 131 -17.85 -15.22 2.19
CA LEU A 131 -19.21 -14.78 2.01
C LEU A 131 -20.19 -15.85 2.51
N GLU A 132 -19.83 -17.13 2.45
CA GLU A 132 -20.67 -18.19 2.98
C GLU A 132 -20.78 -18.09 4.50
N THR A 133 -19.65 -17.92 5.18
CA THR A 133 -19.63 -17.72 6.65
C THR A 133 -20.37 -16.43 7.05
N VAL A 134 -20.18 -15.35 6.31
CA VAL A 134 -20.90 -14.08 6.52
C VAL A 134 -22.41 -14.25 6.34
N LEU A 135 -22.85 -14.93 5.27
CA LEU A 135 -24.26 -15.20 5.00
C LEU A 135 -24.88 -16.14 6.04
N ARG A 136 -24.12 -17.15 6.49
CA ARG A 136 -24.53 -18.04 7.60
C ARG A 136 -24.63 -17.29 8.93
N GLY A 137 -23.82 -16.25 9.12
CA GLY A 137 -23.88 -15.34 10.26
C GLY A 137 -25.13 -14.43 10.26
N LEU A 138 -25.79 -14.28 9.11
CA LEU A 138 -27.05 -13.53 8.98
C LEU A 138 -28.28 -14.38 9.30
N GLU A 139 -28.18 -15.71 9.24
CA GLU A 139 -29.32 -16.60 9.48
C GLU A 139 -29.86 -16.47 10.92
N PRO A 140 -31.20 -16.47 11.12
CA PRO A 140 -31.79 -16.39 12.45
C PRO A 140 -31.30 -17.53 13.37
N GLY A 141 -30.72 -17.16 14.51
CA GLY A 141 -30.22 -18.13 15.49
C GLY A 141 -28.84 -18.71 15.17
N SER A 142 -28.09 -18.10 14.25
CA SER A 142 -26.70 -18.46 14.00
C SER A 142 -25.87 -18.44 15.29
N ALA A 143 -25.02 -19.46 15.47
CA ALA A 143 -24.14 -19.57 16.62
C ALA A 143 -23.09 -18.45 16.68
N THR A 144 -22.77 -17.89 15.51
CA THR A 144 -21.80 -16.82 15.32
C THR A 144 -22.48 -15.69 14.54
N PRO A 145 -23.30 -14.86 15.20
CA PRO A 145 -23.98 -13.77 14.53
C PRO A 145 -22.96 -12.80 13.94
N ILE A 146 -23.28 -12.26 12.75
CA ILE A 146 -22.43 -11.25 12.11
C ILE A 146 -22.27 -10.02 13.01
N VAL A 147 -21.08 -9.43 13.00
CA VAL A 147 -20.85 -8.15 13.68
C VAL A 147 -21.69 -7.07 13.00
N PRO A 148 -22.61 -6.38 13.70
CA PRO A 148 -23.52 -5.40 13.07
C PRO A 148 -22.80 -4.28 12.31
N ALA A 149 -21.65 -3.82 12.81
CA ALA A 149 -20.82 -2.82 12.13
C ALA A 149 -20.35 -3.30 10.75
N LEU A 150 -19.89 -4.55 10.65
CA LEU A 150 -19.46 -5.16 9.39
C LEU A 150 -20.64 -5.30 8.43
N TYR A 151 -21.78 -5.78 8.93
CA TYR A 151 -23.00 -5.90 8.14
C TYR A 151 -23.42 -4.57 7.52
N TYR A 152 -23.53 -3.51 8.32
CA TYR A 152 -23.90 -2.19 7.79
C TYR A 152 -22.83 -1.61 6.87
N ALA A 153 -21.55 -1.92 7.08
CA ALA A 153 -20.48 -1.50 6.17
C ALA A 153 -20.61 -2.17 4.80
N MET A 154 -20.95 -3.46 4.74
CA MET A 154 -21.23 -4.16 3.48
C MET A 154 -22.40 -3.52 2.73
N LEU A 155 -23.49 -3.20 3.45
CA LEU A 155 -24.66 -2.53 2.84
C LEU A 155 -24.35 -1.11 2.38
N LEU A 156 -23.55 -0.36 3.15
CA LEU A 156 -23.08 0.96 2.78
C LEU A 156 -22.27 0.92 1.48
N ILE A 157 -21.32 -0.03 1.40
CA ILE A 157 -20.52 -0.27 0.20
C ILE A 157 -21.44 -0.61 -0.98
N ALA A 158 -22.43 -1.48 -0.81
CA ALA A 158 -23.38 -1.79 -1.87
C ALA A 158 -24.18 -0.56 -2.34
N CYS A 159 -24.60 0.31 -1.43
CA CYS A 159 -25.29 1.56 -1.78
C CYS A 159 -24.40 2.48 -2.61
N HIS A 160 -23.08 2.41 -2.39
CA HIS A 160 -22.12 3.19 -3.16
C HIS A 160 -22.03 2.71 -4.62
N PHE A 161 -21.99 1.40 -4.84
CA PHE A 161 -21.82 0.81 -6.17
C PHE A 161 -23.12 0.67 -6.97
N THR A 162 -24.27 0.69 -6.32
CA THR A 162 -25.54 0.57 -7.02
C THR A 162 -25.84 1.82 -7.87
N GLN A 163 -26.33 1.58 -9.08
CA GLN A 163 -26.86 2.62 -9.97
C GLN A 163 -28.35 2.89 -9.72
N ASP A 164 -29.00 2.09 -8.87
CA ASP A 164 -30.41 2.27 -8.54
C ASP A 164 -30.58 3.42 -7.52
N PRO A 165 -31.23 4.53 -7.90
CA PRO A 165 -31.44 5.66 -7.01
C PRO A 165 -32.27 5.29 -5.78
N VAL A 166 -33.17 4.29 -5.86
CA VAL A 166 -34.00 3.83 -4.74
C VAL A 166 -33.17 3.13 -3.69
N LEU A 167 -32.08 2.47 -4.08
CA LEU A 167 -31.16 1.84 -3.14
C LEU A 167 -30.17 2.85 -2.57
N LYS A 168 -29.78 3.84 -3.38
CA LYS A 168 -28.82 4.88 -2.99
C LYS A 168 -29.31 5.78 -1.86
N ILE A 169 -30.63 5.97 -1.69
CA ILE A 169 -31.20 6.74 -0.57
C ILE A 169 -30.79 6.19 0.81
N TRP A 170 -30.43 4.90 0.89
CA TRP A 170 -30.06 4.24 2.13
C TRP A 170 -28.61 4.50 2.57
N GLU A 171 -27.79 5.08 1.70
CA GLU A 171 -26.37 5.35 1.98
C GLU A 171 -26.19 6.16 3.27
N THR A 172 -26.93 7.26 3.42
CA THR A 172 -26.84 8.12 4.62
C THR A 172 -27.28 7.40 5.90
N VAL A 173 -28.31 6.56 5.80
CA VAL A 173 -28.80 5.73 6.92
C VAL A 173 -27.73 4.73 7.34
N PHE A 174 -27.11 4.02 6.39
CA PHE A 174 -26.08 3.04 6.71
C PHE A 174 -24.78 3.69 7.21
N VAL A 175 -24.39 4.87 6.71
CA VAL A 175 -23.25 5.63 7.28
C VAL A 175 -23.48 5.90 8.77
N GLN A 176 -24.68 6.36 9.14
CA GLN A 176 -25.00 6.63 10.54
C GLN A 176 -24.98 5.36 11.39
N ARG A 177 -25.55 4.26 10.89
CA ARG A 177 -25.58 2.97 11.59
C ARG A 177 -24.19 2.37 11.78
N VAL A 178 -23.35 2.38 10.75
CA VAL A 178 -21.95 1.92 10.82
C VAL A 178 -21.20 2.69 11.91
N ARG A 179 -21.28 4.03 11.87
CA ARG A 179 -20.61 4.89 12.87
C ARG A 179 -21.07 4.57 14.28
N TRP A 180 -22.39 4.48 14.48
CA TRP A 180 -22.97 4.18 15.78
C TRP A 180 -22.53 2.80 16.33
N GLU A 181 -22.51 1.76 15.49
CA GLU A 181 -22.06 0.43 15.90
C GLU A 181 -20.57 0.40 16.24
N ILE A 182 -19.74 1.13 15.48
CA ILE A 182 -18.32 1.29 15.77
C ILE A 182 -18.13 1.98 17.13
N ASP A 183 -18.78 3.12 17.35
CA ASP A 183 -18.67 3.88 18.61
C ASP A 183 -19.11 3.07 19.83
N ASN A 184 -20.17 2.28 19.68
CA ASN A 184 -20.63 1.39 20.73
C ASN A 184 -19.66 0.25 21.01
N ASN A 185 -19.09 -0.34 19.96
CA ASN A 185 -18.08 -1.39 20.12
C ASN A 185 -16.84 -0.85 20.82
N ILE A 186 -16.36 0.34 20.44
CA ILE A 186 -15.26 1.05 21.11
C ILE A 186 -15.59 1.29 22.59
N THR A 187 -16.79 1.80 22.88
CA THR A 187 -17.25 2.05 24.26
C THR A 187 -17.29 0.76 25.09
N ARG A 188 -17.79 -0.34 24.50
CA ARG A 188 -17.83 -1.66 25.15
C ARG A 188 -16.43 -2.20 25.43
N SER A 189 -15.48 -2.07 24.49
CA SER A 189 -14.10 -2.51 24.70
C SER A 189 -13.40 -1.73 25.81
N HIS A 190 -13.63 -0.41 25.89
CA HIS A 190 -13.02 0.41 26.93
C HIS A 190 -13.59 0.18 28.32
N ARG A 191 -14.86 -0.23 28.45
CA ARG A 191 -15.46 -0.58 29.75
C ARG A 191 -14.79 -1.78 30.43
N GLY A 192 -14.03 -2.60 29.70
CA GLY A 192 -13.43 -3.83 30.22
C GLY A 192 -11.96 -3.75 30.65
N ARG A 193 -11.14 -2.85 30.09
CA ARG A 193 -9.69 -2.78 30.35
C ARG A 193 -9.15 -1.37 30.16
N THR A 194 -8.45 -0.85 31.17
CA THR A 194 -7.89 0.52 31.15
C THR A 194 -6.58 0.65 30.38
N HIS A 195 -5.86 -0.42 30.01
CA HIS A 195 -4.46 -0.28 29.58
C HIS A 195 -3.96 -1.07 28.37
N ASN A 196 -4.78 -1.81 27.61
CA ASN A 196 -4.30 -2.45 26.36
C ASN A 196 -5.46 -2.63 25.37
N TYR A 197 -5.69 -1.62 24.54
CA TYR A 197 -6.63 -1.71 23.42
C TYR A 197 -5.94 -2.48 22.29
N ASN A 198 -6.48 -3.64 21.91
CA ASN A 198 -6.05 -4.36 20.71
C ASN A 198 -7.23 -4.33 19.73
N SER A 199 -7.05 -3.67 18.59
CA SER A 199 -8.07 -3.47 17.56
C SER A 199 -8.59 -4.78 16.96
N LEU A 200 -7.83 -5.88 17.05
CA LEU A 200 -8.26 -7.21 16.62
C LEU A 200 -9.38 -7.81 17.51
N HIS A 201 -9.54 -7.34 18.75
CA HIS A 201 -10.62 -7.82 19.63
C HIS A 201 -12.03 -7.46 19.14
N HIS A 202 -12.16 -6.55 18.17
CA HIS A 202 -13.45 -6.24 17.54
C HIS A 202 -13.80 -7.15 16.37
N LEU A 203 -12.81 -7.83 15.78
CA LEU A 203 -12.99 -8.71 14.63
C LEU A 203 -13.18 -10.18 15.05
N VAL A 204 -12.64 -10.56 16.21
CA VAL A 204 -12.84 -11.89 16.77
C VAL A 204 -14.09 -11.89 17.64
N SER A 205 -15.12 -12.62 17.23
CA SER A 205 -16.32 -12.81 18.03
C SER A 205 -15.94 -13.41 19.39
N PRO A 206 -16.39 -12.86 20.54
CA PRO A 206 -16.18 -13.45 21.84
C PRO A 206 -17.13 -14.64 22.02
N ALA A 207 -17.01 -15.67 21.17
CA ALA A 207 -17.64 -16.95 21.42
C ALA A 207 -16.90 -17.60 22.59
N GLY A 208 -17.47 -17.43 23.79
CA GLY A 208 -16.93 -17.88 25.07
C GLY A 208 -16.50 -19.35 25.04
N GLY A 209 -15.20 -19.55 25.15
CA GLY A 209 -14.61 -20.87 25.36
C GLY A 209 -13.22 -20.71 25.92
N SER A 210 -13.10 -20.57 27.24
CA SER A 210 -11.85 -20.77 27.96
C SER A 210 -11.29 -22.13 27.53
N CYS A 211 -10.23 -22.15 26.72
CA CYS A 211 -9.57 -23.40 26.34
C CYS A 211 -9.09 -24.11 27.63
N PRO A 212 -9.61 -25.31 27.95
CA PRO A 212 -9.13 -26.03 29.11
C PRO A 212 -7.78 -26.64 28.75
N HIS A 213 -6.70 -26.02 29.18
CA HIS A 213 -5.42 -26.70 29.34
C HIS A 213 -5.58 -27.78 30.43
N GLN A 214 -6.05 -28.97 30.06
CA GLN A 214 -5.84 -30.19 30.83
C GLN A 214 -5.21 -31.26 29.93
N PRO A 215 -3.98 -31.71 30.25
CA PRO A 215 -3.39 -32.86 29.59
C PRO A 215 -3.90 -34.14 30.28
N GLY A 216 -4.71 -34.94 29.58
CA GLY A 216 -5.15 -36.23 30.11
C GLY A 216 -6.11 -37.00 29.21
N ASN A 217 -5.55 -37.92 28.42
CA ASN A 217 -6.20 -39.12 27.86
C ASN A 217 -7.45 -38.95 26.98
N SER A 218 -7.28 -38.82 25.65
CA SER A 218 -8.17 -39.49 24.68
C SER A 218 -7.63 -39.41 23.25
N VAL A 219 -7.13 -40.52 22.73
CA VAL A 219 -6.75 -40.71 21.32
C VAL A 219 -7.96 -40.60 20.36
N ARG A 220 -9.20 -40.51 20.90
CA ARG A 220 -10.44 -40.29 20.12
C ARG A 220 -10.84 -38.83 19.90
N ASN A 221 -10.13 -37.86 20.50
CA ASN A 221 -10.44 -36.42 20.38
C ASN A 221 -9.59 -35.67 19.34
N GLY A 222 -8.64 -36.34 18.68
CA GLY A 222 -7.70 -35.71 17.73
C GLY A 222 -8.39 -34.98 16.58
N THR A 223 -9.46 -35.54 16.01
CA THR A 223 -10.18 -34.93 14.88
C THR A 223 -10.96 -33.67 15.27
N ARG A 224 -11.51 -33.61 16.49
CA ARG A 224 -12.25 -32.43 16.98
C ARG A 224 -11.32 -31.29 17.37
N LEU A 225 -10.19 -31.61 18.01
CA LEU A 225 -9.16 -30.61 18.36
C LEU A 225 -8.48 -30.07 17.10
N ALA A 226 -8.20 -30.91 16.11
CA ALA A 226 -7.70 -30.46 14.82
C ALA A 226 -8.73 -29.56 14.11
N SER A 227 -10.00 -29.96 14.02
CA SER A 227 -11.05 -29.14 13.41
C SER A 227 -11.25 -27.79 14.12
N ALA A 228 -11.18 -27.74 15.45
CA ALA A 228 -11.27 -26.49 16.19
C ALA A 228 -10.02 -25.60 16.01
N ALA A 229 -8.83 -26.19 15.95
CA ALA A 229 -7.59 -25.48 15.65
C ALA A 229 -7.59 -24.92 14.22
N PHE A 230 -8.11 -25.67 13.24
CA PHE A 230 -8.26 -25.22 11.86
C PHE A 230 -9.27 -24.07 11.75
N ALA A 231 -10.43 -24.18 12.39
CA ALA A 231 -11.41 -23.09 12.43
C ALA A 231 -10.79 -21.81 13.03
N TYR A 232 -10.04 -21.94 14.13
CA TYR A 232 -9.34 -20.81 14.75
C TYR A 232 -8.27 -20.19 13.84
N GLN A 233 -7.48 -21.00 13.12
CA GLN A 233 -6.46 -20.51 12.20
C GLN A 233 -7.07 -19.77 11.00
N HIS A 234 -8.18 -20.30 10.45
CA HIS A 234 -8.91 -19.65 9.37
C HIS A 234 -9.51 -18.32 9.82
N GLU A 235 -10.22 -18.29 10.95
CA GLU A 235 -10.78 -17.06 11.52
C GLU A 235 -9.69 -16.00 11.80
N LEU A 236 -8.52 -16.42 12.30
CA LEU A 236 -7.40 -15.52 12.51
C LEU A 236 -6.86 -14.96 11.20
N ALA A 237 -6.74 -15.78 10.16
CA ALA A 237 -6.31 -15.35 8.83
C ALA A 237 -7.26 -14.31 8.24
N GLU A 238 -8.57 -14.55 8.34
CA GLU A 238 -9.58 -13.60 7.92
C GLU A 238 -9.47 -12.29 8.70
N ALA A 239 -9.32 -12.36 10.02
CA ALA A 239 -9.17 -11.17 10.86
C ALA A 239 -7.93 -10.34 10.49
N ILE A 240 -6.79 -10.99 10.23
CA ILE A 240 -5.56 -10.32 9.77
C ILE A 240 -5.80 -9.64 8.41
N ASN A 241 -6.38 -10.35 7.45
CA ASN A 241 -6.65 -9.80 6.12
C ASN A 241 -7.63 -8.62 6.17
N VAL A 242 -8.72 -8.74 6.93
CA VAL A 242 -9.70 -7.67 7.13
C VAL A 242 -9.03 -6.46 7.80
N TRP A 243 -8.21 -6.69 8.82
CA TRP A 243 -7.47 -5.61 9.49
C TRP A 243 -6.57 -4.84 8.52
N TRP A 244 -5.78 -5.53 7.69
CA TRP A 244 -4.90 -4.89 6.70
C TRP A 244 -5.66 -4.08 5.66
N LYS A 245 -6.84 -4.54 5.25
CA LYS A 245 -7.72 -3.84 4.31
C LYS A 245 -8.24 -2.54 4.92
N CYS A 246 -8.77 -2.61 6.13
CA CYS A 246 -9.22 -1.43 6.87
C CYS A 246 -8.08 -0.43 7.09
N CYS A 247 -6.91 -0.93 7.51
CA CYS A 247 -5.72 -0.10 7.72
C CYS A 247 -5.27 0.57 6.40
N GLY A 248 -5.20 -0.18 5.30
CA GLY A 248 -4.83 0.38 4.00
C GLY A 248 -5.80 1.45 3.50
N VAL A 249 -7.12 1.22 3.66
CA VAL A 249 -8.17 2.19 3.33
C VAL A 249 -8.05 3.45 4.18
N ASP A 250 -7.88 3.30 5.49
CA ASP A 250 -7.72 4.43 6.42
C ASP A 250 -6.50 5.27 6.03
N MET A 251 -5.33 4.65 5.88
CA MET A 251 -4.11 5.39 5.57
C MET A 251 -4.16 6.04 4.18
N ALA A 252 -4.68 5.35 3.16
CA ALA A 252 -4.80 5.91 1.82
C ALA A 252 -5.88 7.01 1.76
N GLY A 253 -7.00 6.84 2.46
CA GLY A 253 -8.04 7.84 2.61
C GLY A 253 -7.52 9.09 3.35
N SER A 254 -6.80 8.90 4.45
CA SER A 254 -6.17 9.99 5.19
C SER A 254 -5.16 10.75 4.32
N ALA A 255 -4.31 10.04 3.56
CA ALA A 255 -3.39 10.66 2.61
C ALA A 255 -4.13 11.46 1.51
N LEU A 256 -5.21 10.93 0.95
CA LEU A 256 -6.04 11.65 -0.04
C LEU A 256 -6.66 12.93 0.51
N ASN A 257 -7.11 12.89 1.76
CA ASN A 257 -7.84 13.99 2.39
C ASN A 257 -6.92 14.94 3.18
N GLY A 258 -5.62 14.69 3.25
CA GLY A 258 -4.71 15.51 4.06
C GLY A 258 -5.00 15.39 5.56
N LEU A 259 -5.59 14.28 5.98
CA LEU A 259 -5.91 13.99 7.38
C LEU A 259 -4.84 13.05 7.95
N PRO A 260 -4.60 13.06 9.27
CA PRO A 260 -3.79 12.02 9.90
C PRO A 260 -4.49 10.65 9.77
N ALA A 261 -3.71 9.59 9.56
CA ALA A 261 -4.22 8.23 9.69
C ALA A 261 -4.58 7.93 11.16
N SER A 262 -5.53 7.02 11.38
CA SER A 262 -5.94 6.61 12.72
C SER A 262 -4.85 5.86 13.48
N ILE A 263 -3.97 5.18 12.75
CA ILE A 263 -2.80 4.46 13.26
C ILE A 263 -1.57 4.87 12.45
N SER A 264 -0.48 5.19 13.14
CA SER A 264 0.79 5.45 12.47
C SER A 264 1.44 4.13 12.02
N PRO A 265 2.20 4.09 10.89
CA PRO A 265 2.88 2.87 10.47
C PRO A 265 3.76 2.24 11.56
N GLU A 266 4.36 3.07 12.43
CA GLU A 266 5.23 2.62 13.51
C GLU A 266 4.49 1.89 14.65
N GLU A 267 3.17 2.11 14.79
CA GLU A 267 2.33 1.45 15.81
C GLU A 267 1.76 0.11 15.32
N ILE A 268 1.93 -0.21 14.04
CA ILE A 268 1.42 -1.44 13.44
C ILE A 268 2.27 -2.64 13.88
N THR A 269 1.67 -3.51 14.68
CA THR A 269 2.28 -4.75 15.18
C THR A 269 1.70 -6.01 14.53
N THR A 270 0.63 -5.88 13.74
CA THR A 270 0.00 -6.98 13.03
C THR A 270 0.95 -7.60 12.01
N VAL A 271 0.99 -8.93 11.96
CA VAL A 271 1.76 -9.70 10.95
C VAL A 271 1.21 -9.46 9.55
N TRP A 272 2.06 -9.58 8.52
CA TRP A 272 1.65 -9.37 7.13
C TRP A 272 0.50 -10.30 6.68
N PRO A 273 -0.37 -9.84 5.76
CA PRO A 273 -1.51 -10.63 5.31
C PRO A 273 -1.06 -11.84 4.48
N ARG A 274 -1.83 -12.92 4.57
CA ARG A 274 -1.57 -14.22 3.93
C ARG A 274 -2.81 -14.72 3.21
N LEU A 275 -2.63 -15.55 2.18
CA LEU A 275 -3.77 -16.14 1.47
C LEU A 275 -4.53 -17.10 2.39
N LEU A 276 -5.86 -17.10 2.34
CA LEU A 276 -6.68 -18.01 3.16
C LEU A 276 -6.36 -19.48 2.88
N SER A 277 -6.03 -19.82 1.63
CA SER A 277 -5.62 -21.17 1.22
C SER A 277 -4.36 -21.67 1.93
N GLU A 278 -3.49 -20.77 2.42
CA GLU A 278 -2.32 -21.15 3.23
C GLU A 278 -2.71 -21.71 4.61
N PHE A 279 -3.94 -21.42 5.07
CA PHE A 279 -4.46 -21.88 6.35
C PHE A 279 -5.32 -23.16 6.23
N GLU A 280 -5.79 -23.49 5.02
CA GLU A 280 -6.68 -24.63 4.79
C GLU A 280 -5.97 -26.00 4.80
N LEU A 281 -4.66 -26.03 4.50
CA LEU A 281 -3.95 -27.28 4.19
C LEU A 281 -3.23 -27.93 5.38
N GLY A 282 -3.36 -27.40 6.59
CA GLY A 282 -2.55 -27.85 7.73
C GLY A 282 -1.05 -27.82 7.47
N GLN A 283 -0.62 -27.03 6.49
CA GLN A 283 0.78 -26.70 6.29
C GLN A 283 1.24 -25.91 7.51
N THR A 284 2.42 -26.25 8.01
CA THR A 284 3.09 -25.44 9.03
C THR A 284 3.35 -24.07 8.43
N ILE A 285 2.55 -23.09 8.82
CA ILE A 285 2.73 -21.68 8.49
C ILE A 285 4.14 -21.31 8.96
N SER A 286 4.99 -20.81 8.04
CA SER A 286 6.33 -20.35 8.41
C SER A 286 6.20 -19.33 9.53
N ASP A 287 7.02 -19.48 10.58
CA ASP A 287 6.99 -18.72 11.84
C ASP A 287 7.45 -17.26 11.69
N ASP A 288 7.23 -16.71 10.50
CA ASP A 288 7.68 -15.42 10.04
C ASP A 288 6.72 -14.38 10.63
N HIS A 289 6.96 -14.05 11.90
CA HIS A 289 6.25 -13.04 12.67
C HIS A 289 6.63 -11.61 12.27
N TYR A 290 7.01 -11.39 11.01
CA TYR A 290 7.41 -10.07 10.53
C TYR A 290 6.20 -9.14 10.45
N SER A 291 6.42 -7.89 10.84
CA SER A 291 5.43 -6.81 10.83
C SER A 291 6.02 -5.57 10.17
N VAL A 292 5.33 -4.43 10.27
CA VAL A 292 5.84 -3.14 9.77
C VAL A 292 7.15 -2.75 10.44
N ALA A 293 7.31 -3.04 11.74
CA ALA A 293 8.56 -2.76 12.45
C ALA A 293 9.77 -3.45 11.80
N SER A 294 9.60 -4.71 11.37
CA SER A 294 10.65 -5.49 10.70
C SER A 294 11.09 -4.91 9.36
N LEU A 295 10.22 -4.13 8.69
CA LEU A 295 10.52 -3.49 7.41
C LEU A 295 11.63 -2.43 7.55
N PHE A 296 11.66 -1.74 8.68
CA PHE A 296 12.58 -0.64 8.97
C PHE A 296 13.67 -1.00 9.99
N ASP A 297 13.64 -2.20 10.53
CA ASP A 297 14.67 -2.73 11.43
C ASP A 297 15.94 -3.08 10.64
N PRO A 298 17.13 -2.51 10.95
CA PRO A 298 18.36 -2.85 10.26
C PRO A 298 18.71 -4.34 10.24
N GLU A 299 18.31 -5.11 11.26
CA GLU A 299 18.58 -6.54 11.37
C GLU A 299 17.68 -7.35 10.44
N PHE A 300 16.39 -6.99 10.34
CA PHE A 300 15.39 -7.78 9.62
C PHE A 300 14.98 -7.19 8.26
N THR A 301 15.36 -5.94 7.95
CA THR A 301 14.91 -5.23 6.74
C THR A 301 15.19 -6.03 5.48
N HIS A 302 16.33 -6.69 5.38
CA HIS A 302 16.72 -7.47 4.20
C HIS A 302 15.79 -8.66 3.91
N VAL A 303 15.20 -9.27 4.95
CA VAL A 303 14.20 -10.35 4.82
C VAL A 303 12.82 -9.76 4.63
N ALA A 304 12.44 -8.78 5.46
CA ALA A 304 11.09 -8.20 5.44
C ALA A 304 10.77 -7.45 4.13
N THR A 305 11.80 -6.91 3.47
CA THR A 305 11.66 -6.18 2.18
C THR A 305 11.93 -7.07 0.96
N ASP A 306 12.35 -8.31 1.15
CA ASP A 306 12.39 -9.29 0.06
C ASP A 306 10.98 -9.80 -0.20
N VAL A 307 10.45 -9.42 -1.35
CA VAL A 307 9.06 -9.70 -1.69
C VAL A 307 8.93 -10.72 -2.82
N SER A 308 9.99 -11.47 -3.09
CA SER A 308 10.02 -12.48 -4.15
C SER A 308 9.10 -13.68 -3.89
N GLN A 309 8.78 -13.95 -2.62
CA GLN A 309 7.89 -15.02 -2.18
C GLN A 309 6.57 -14.50 -1.61
N ASP A 310 6.37 -13.18 -1.60
CA ASP A 310 5.16 -12.59 -1.04
C ASP A 310 3.96 -12.84 -1.96
N ASN A 311 2.84 -13.20 -1.34
CA ASN A 311 1.56 -13.16 -2.04
C ASN A 311 1.15 -11.70 -2.34
N VAL A 312 0.21 -11.56 -3.27
CA VAL A 312 -0.23 -10.25 -3.76
C VAL A 312 -0.81 -9.33 -2.68
N ARG A 313 -1.42 -9.89 -1.62
CA ARG A 313 -1.95 -9.12 -0.50
C ARG A 313 -0.83 -8.53 0.35
N CYS A 314 0.20 -9.32 0.62
CA CYS A 314 1.40 -8.88 1.32
C CYS A 314 2.10 -7.76 0.53
N LEU A 315 2.25 -7.94 -0.78
CA LEU A 315 2.83 -6.93 -1.68
C LEU A 315 2.09 -5.59 -1.60
N LEU A 316 0.75 -5.61 -1.67
CA LEU A 316 -0.07 -4.40 -1.59
C LEU A 316 0.11 -3.68 -0.26
N SER A 317 0.04 -4.41 0.86
CA SER A 317 0.20 -3.83 2.20
C SER A 317 1.58 -3.22 2.38
N LYS A 318 2.65 -3.92 1.99
CA LYS A 318 4.03 -3.41 2.07
C LYS A 318 4.24 -2.18 1.18
N ALA A 319 3.77 -2.22 -0.06
CA ALA A 319 3.87 -1.07 -0.97
C ALA A 319 3.11 0.16 -0.43
N CYS A 320 1.92 -0.06 0.15
CA CYS A 320 1.13 1.00 0.78
C CYS A 320 1.90 1.63 1.95
N ILE A 321 2.42 0.82 2.88
CA ILE A 321 3.22 1.28 4.02
C ILE A 321 4.43 2.09 3.56
N LEU A 322 5.21 1.58 2.59
CA LEU A 322 6.39 2.29 2.06
C LEU A 322 6.02 3.62 1.40
N MET A 323 4.90 3.67 0.66
CA MET A 323 4.38 4.91 0.09
C MET A 323 4.03 5.92 1.18
N ILE A 324 3.27 5.52 2.21
CA ILE A 324 2.87 6.41 3.31
C ILE A 324 4.08 6.90 4.11
N SER A 325 5.02 6.02 4.42
CA SER A 325 6.27 6.40 5.10
C SER A 325 7.10 7.39 4.27
N SER A 326 7.13 7.22 2.94
CA SER A 326 7.80 8.15 2.03
C SER A 326 7.11 9.52 1.99
N ALA A 327 5.77 9.54 1.90
CA ALA A 327 4.98 10.77 1.94
C ALA A 327 5.18 11.53 3.27
N LYS A 328 5.19 10.81 4.41
CA LYS A 328 5.45 11.40 5.73
C LYS A 328 6.81 12.10 5.77
N LEU A 329 7.87 11.45 5.28
CA LEU A 329 9.21 12.04 5.23
C LEU A 329 9.28 13.25 4.27
N GLU A 330 8.55 13.22 3.15
CA GLU A 330 8.43 14.37 2.25
C GLU A 330 7.78 15.56 2.96
N THR A 331 6.65 15.35 3.64
CA THR A 331 5.94 16.39 4.40
C THR A 331 6.79 16.97 5.52
N GLU A 332 7.44 16.13 6.33
CA GLU A 332 8.36 16.57 7.39
C GLU A 332 9.51 17.43 6.82
N ARG A 333 10.07 17.02 5.67
CA ARG A 333 11.12 17.78 5.01
C ARG A 333 10.64 19.15 4.55
N LEU A 334 9.44 19.22 3.98
CA LEU A 334 8.84 20.45 3.49
C LEU A 334 8.46 21.41 4.62
N SER A 335 8.04 20.89 5.77
CA SER A 335 7.69 21.70 6.95
C SER A 335 8.93 22.29 7.64
N GLY A 336 10.09 21.64 7.52
CA GLY A 336 11.34 22.08 8.14
C GLY A 336 11.41 21.85 9.66
N PHE A 337 10.41 21.19 10.24
CA PHE A 337 10.32 20.90 11.67
C PHE A 337 10.75 19.45 11.97
N TYR A 338 12.05 19.17 11.91
CA TYR A 338 12.60 17.85 12.26
C TYR A 338 14.04 17.95 12.76
N ASP A 339 14.47 16.93 13.51
CA ASP A 339 15.90 16.71 13.79
C ASP A 339 16.58 16.16 12.52
N PRO A 340 17.55 16.88 11.90
CA PRO A 340 18.17 16.48 10.65
C PRO A 340 18.79 15.08 10.69
N ASP A 341 19.41 14.70 11.80
CA ASP A 341 20.11 13.42 11.93
C ASP A 341 19.12 12.25 12.02
N GLU A 342 18.03 12.44 12.78
CA GLU A 342 16.94 11.46 12.89
C GLU A 342 16.21 11.30 11.55
N TRP A 343 15.88 12.40 10.88
CA TRP A 343 15.22 12.38 9.58
C TRP A 343 16.07 11.66 8.54
N TRP A 344 17.38 11.92 8.50
CA TRP A 344 18.26 11.24 7.55
C TRP A 344 18.40 9.74 7.82
N THR A 345 18.45 9.36 9.11
CA THR A 345 18.43 7.95 9.50
C THR A 345 17.14 7.26 9.03
N ARG A 346 15.97 7.90 9.20
CA ARG A 346 14.69 7.35 8.72
C ARG A 346 14.62 7.32 7.18
N PHE A 347 15.10 8.37 6.52
CA PHE A 347 15.19 8.44 5.06
C PHE A 347 16.00 7.27 4.50
N GLU A 348 17.20 6.99 5.03
CA GLU A 348 18.05 5.91 4.55
C GLU A 348 17.41 4.53 4.74
N ARG A 349 16.65 4.33 5.82
CA ARG A 349 15.90 3.09 6.07
C ARG A 349 14.78 2.91 5.06
N VAL A 350 13.97 3.94 4.82
CA VAL A 350 12.88 3.90 3.85
C VAL A 350 13.44 3.74 2.43
N ASP A 351 14.48 4.48 2.04
CA ASP A 351 15.11 4.37 0.72
C ASP A 351 15.64 2.96 0.47
N ARG A 352 16.34 2.37 1.46
CA ARG A 352 16.83 0.99 1.35
C ARG A 352 15.68 -0.01 1.17
N ALA A 353 14.62 0.14 1.96
CA ALA A 353 13.46 -0.72 1.88
C ALA A 353 12.74 -0.61 0.54
N VAL A 354 12.56 0.61 0.01
CA VAL A 354 11.97 0.87 -1.30
C VAL A 354 12.82 0.24 -2.41
N ASN A 355 14.14 0.45 -2.41
CA ASN A 355 15.02 -0.12 -3.43
C ASN A 355 15.01 -1.66 -3.39
N ARG A 356 15.08 -2.28 -2.20
CA ARG A 356 15.05 -3.74 -2.07
C ARG A 356 13.71 -4.34 -2.51
N PHE A 357 12.61 -3.68 -2.16
CA PHE A 357 11.27 -4.06 -2.64
C PHE A 357 11.23 -4.02 -4.17
N MET A 358 11.71 -2.93 -4.79
CA MET A 358 11.74 -2.77 -6.24
C MET A 358 12.62 -3.82 -6.94
N GLU A 359 13.71 -4.26 -6.32
CA GLU A 359 14.60 -5.30 -6.86
C GLU A 359 13.98 -6.70 -6.83
N THR A 360 13.13 -6.98 -5.85
CA THR A 360 12.59 -8.32 -5.57
C THR A 360 11.12 -8.50 -5.97
N MET A 361 10.43 -7.41 -6.31
CA MET A 361 9.02 -7.47 -6.71
C MET A 361 8.82 -8.28 -8.00
N PRO A 362 7.76 -9.10 -8.08
CA PRO A 362 7.45 -9.87 -9.28
C PRO A 362 7.28 -8.94 -10.51
N PRO A 363 7.78 -9.34 -11.69
CA PRO A 363 7.62 -8.55 -12.91
C PRO A 363 6.16 -8.58 -13.38
N VAL A 364 5.72 -7.45 -13.92
CA VAL A 364 4.40 -7.34 -14.57
C VAL A 364 4.53 -7.74 -16.04
N TYR A 365 3.72 -8.70 -16.49
CA TYR A 365 3.69 -9.11 -17.90
C TYR A 365 2.29 -9.53 -18.34
N VAL A 366 2.05 -9.43 -19.65
CA VAL A 366 0.78 -9.80 -20.28
C VAL A 366 0.64 -11.33 -20.27
N GLY A 367 -0.49 -11.84 -19.76
CA GLY A 367 -0.78 -13.27 -19.69
C GLY A 367 -1.12 -13.79 -18.29
N ARG A 368 -0.94 -12.96 -17.25
CA ARG A 368 -1.52 -13.24 -15.93
C ARG A 368 -3.04 -13.06 -15.95
N ASN A 369 -3.73 -13.59 -14.94
CA ASN A 369 -5.15 -13.30 -14.76
C ASN A 369 -5.34 -11.79 -14.49
N ASN A 370 -6.49 -11.25 -14.90
CA ASN A 370 -6.74 -9.80 -14.83
C ASN A 370 -6.67 -9.26 -13.39
N GLU A 371 -7.13 -10.03 -12.40
CA GLU A 371 -7.14 -9.60 -11.00
C GLU A 371 -5.71 -9.44 -10.44
N GLU A 372 -4.88 -10.46 -10.61
CA GLU A 372 -3.48 -10.46 -10.22
C GLU A 372 -2.69 -9.37 -10.96
N LEU A 373 -2.95 -9.21 -12.27
CA LEU A 373 -2.35 -8.14 -13.06
C LEU A 373 -2.72 -6.75 -12.52
N SER A 374 -4.00 -6.51 -12.18
CA SER A 374 -4.46 -5.27 -11.56
C SER A 374 -3.72 -4.99 -10.26
N TYR A 375 -3.64 -5.98 -9.38
CA TYR A 375 -2.95 -5.83 -8.11
C TYR A 375 -1.45 -5.57 -8.27
N LEU A 376 -0.76 -6.26 -9.17
CA LEU A 376 0.66 -6.00 -9.43
C LEU A 376 0.88 -4.60 -9.98
N VAL A 377 -0.01 -4.10 -10.84
CA VAL A 377 0.09 -2.72 -11.35
C VAL A 377 -0.11 -1.70 -10.23
N ILE A 378 -0.98 -1.98 -9.26
CA ILE A 378 -1.15 -1.15 -8.07
C ILE A 378 0.12 -1.17 -7.21
N VAL A 379 0.70 -2.36 -6.97
CA VAL A 379 1.95 -2.52 -6.22
C VAL A 379 3.09 -1.73 -6.88
N HIS A 380 3.29 -1.90 -8.18
CA HIS A 380 4.30 -1.19 -8.96
C HIS A 380 4.06 0.32 -8.93
N SER A 381 2.83 0.77 -9.16
CA SER A 381 2.50 2.20 -9.11
C SER A 381 2.76 2.79 -7.71
N GLY A 382 2.38 2.08 -6.66
CA GLY A 382 2.59 2.48 -5.26
C GLY A 382 4.06 2.61 -4.88
N ILE A 383 4.90 1.62 -5.25
CA ILE A 383 6.33 1.68 -4.91
C ILE A 383 7.08 2.75 -5.71
N TYR A 384 6.74 2.96 -6.99
CA TYR A 384 7.31 4.06 -7.76
C TYR A 384 6.84 5.42 -7.24
N CYS A 385 5.60 5.52 -6.75
CA CYS A 385 5.13 6.70 -6.03
C CYS A 385 5.97 6.97 -4.77
N ALA A 386 6.23 5.94 -3.96
CA ALA A 386 7.10 6.03 -2.78
C ALA A 386 8.49 6.58 -3.15
N GLN A 387 9.12 6.06 -4.21
CA GLN A 387 10.40 6.54 -4.72
C GLN A 387 10.35 8.02 -5.12
N ILE A 388 9.26 8.46 -5.77
CA ILE A 388 9.08 9.85 -6.19
C ILE A 388 8.94 10.74 -4.96
N GLN A 389 8.06 10.42 -4.02
CA GLN A 389 7.80 11.21 -2.82
C GLN A 389 9.10 11.39 -1.99
N LEU A 390 9.83 10.29 -1.78
CA LEU A 390 11.06 10.29 -1.01
C LEU A 390 12.13 11.21 -1.63
N HIS A 391 12.27 11.21 -2.96
CA HIS A 391 13.33 11.94 -3.65
C HIS A 391 12.91 13.29 -4.26
N SER A 392 11.63 13.64 -4.28
CA SER A 392 11.13 14.80 -5.01
C SER A 392 11.76 16.10 -4.51
N ALA A 393 11.73 16.34 -3.20
CA ALA A 393 12.30 17.53 -2.58
C ALA A 393 13.83 17.58 -2.70
N LEU A 394 14.52 16.44 -2.59
CA LEU A 394 15.97 16.33 -2.80
C LEU A 394 16.35 16.68 -4.25
N ALA A 395 15.60 16.16 -5.22
CA ALA A 395 15.81 16.47 -6.63
C ALA A 395 15.66 17.98 -6.90
N GLU A 396 14.72 18.66 -6.23
CA GLU A 396 14.59 20.11 -6.35
C GLU A 396 15.79 20.87 -5.76
N CYS A 397 16.32 20.43 -4.62
CA CYS A 397 17.55 20.98 -4.06
C CYS A 397 18.74 20.81 -5.02
N GLU A 398 18.95 19.59 -5.55
CA GLU A 398 19.99 19.28 -6.53
C GLU A 398 19.91 20.19 -7.77
N MET A 399 18.70 20.41 -8.28
CA MET A 399 18.47 21.29 -9.43
C MET A 399 18.75 22.76 -9.11
N ARG A 400 18.35 23.26 -7.93
CA ARG A 400 18.62 24.65 -7.52
C ARG A 400 20.10 24.90 -7.35
N GLN A 401 20.83 23.94 -6.77
CA GLN A 401 22.28 24.02 -6.62
C GLN A 401 22.98 24.07 -7.99
N ALA A 402 22.63 23.16 -8.90
CA ALA A 402 23.20 23.18 -10.25
C ALA A 402 22.91 24.47 -11.03
N ALA A 403 21.75 25.10 -10.79
CA ALA A 403 21.42 26.40 -11.37
C ALA A 403 22.28 27.54 -10.81
N GLN A 404 22.60 27.51 -9.51
CA GLN A 404 23.50 28.47 -8.87
C GLN A 404 24.94 28.34 -9.38
N ASP A 405 25.38 27.10 -9.66
CA ASP A 405 26.72 26.81 -10.16
C ASP A 405 26.89 27.11 -11.68
N GLY A 406 25.84 27.60 -12.35
CA GLY A 406 25.88 27.91 -13.78
C GLY A 406 25.98 26.70 -14.71
N GLN A 407 25.84 25.47 -14.20
CA GLN A 407 25.94 24.22 -14.96
C GLN A 407 24.63 23.80 -15.67
N LEU A 408 23.72 24.76 -15.88
CA LEU A 408 22.33 24.50 -16.26
C LEU A 408 22.17 23.75 -17.60
N ASN A 409 23.11 23.93 -18.54
CA ASN A 409 22.96 23.40 -19.89
C ASN A 409 23.19 21.87 -19.94
N ASP A 410 24.20 21.37 -19.22
CA ASP A 410 24.57 19.94 -19.28
C ASP A 410 24.01 19.13 -18.11
N PHE A 411 23.80 19.73 -16.94
CA PHE A 411 23.30 19.01 -15.78
C PHE A 411 21.79 18.74 -15.89
N LEU A 412 21.40 17.47 -15.88
CA LEU A 412 19.99 17.05 -15.89
C LEU A 412 19.39 16.95 -14.49
N GLY A 413 20.22 16.93 -13.45
CA GLY A 413 19.83 16.65 -12.07
C GLY A 413 20.79 15.66 -11.42
N GLY A 414 20.71 15.53 -10.10
CA GLY A 414 21.51 14.57 -9.34
C GLY A 414 20.87 13.19 -9.28
N VAL A 415 21.33 12.39 -8.30
CA VAL A 415 20.87 11.02 -8.10
C VAL A 415 19.37 10.98 -7.80
N SER A 416 18.87 11.91 -6.99
CA SER A 416 17.45 11.97 -6.63
C SER A 416 16.58 12.30 -7.84
N TYR A 417 17.03 13.23 -8.69
CA TYR A 417 16.32 13.55 -9.93
C TYR A 417 16.23 12.36 -10.89
N MET A 418 17.34 11.61 -11.06
CA MET A 418 17.35 10.41 -11.89
C MET A 418 16.38 9.34 -11.36
N ARG A 419 16.38 9.10 -10.03
CA ARG A 419 15.46 8.17 -9.38
C ARG A 419 14.00 8.55 -9.60
N CYS A 420 13.62 9.82 -9.43
CA CYS A 420 12.27 10.27 -9.73
C CYS A 420 11.90 10.07 -11.21
N THR A 421 12.83 10.38 -12.14
CA THR A 421 12.57 10.25 -13.58
C THR A 421 12.35 8.81 -13.98
N GLU A 422 13.16 7.90 -13.45
CA GLU A 422 13.03 6.47 -13.70
C GLU A 422 11.74 5.91 -13.10
N ALA A 423 11.39 6.32 -11.88
CA ALA A 423 10.12 5.95 -11.25
C ALA A 423 8.90 6.44 -12.04
N CYS A 424 8.91 7.67 -12.57
CA CYS A 424 7.84 8.15 -13.45
C CYS A 424 7.68 7.29 -14.70
N ARG A 425 8.81 6.96 -15.35
CA ARG A 425 8.83 6.11 -16.55
C ARG A 425 8.27 4.72 -16.26
N ALA A 426 8.72 4.11 -15.17
CA ALA A 426 8.29 2.77 -14.80
C ALA A 426 6.81 2.72 -14.35
N ALA A 427 6.33 3.73 -13.62
CA ALA A 427 4.91 3.87 -13.30
C ALA A 427 4.04 4.04 -14.54
N ALA A 428 4.47 4.83 -15.53
CA ALA A 428 3.76 4.98 -16.80
C ALA A 428 3.70 3.67 -17.60
N LEU A 429 4.77 2.87 -17.58
CA LEU A 429 4.77 1.53 -18.19
C LEU A 429 3.82 0.57 -17.48
N ALA A 430 3.81 0.55 -16.14
CA ALA A 430 2.87 -0.25 -15.38
C ALA A 430 1.41 0.17 -15.67
N ALA A 431 1.13 1.48 -15.72
CA ALA A 431 -0.17 2.02 -16.07
C ALA A 431 -0.59 1.69 -17.52
N ALA A 432 0.35 1.61 -18.46
CA ALA A 432 0.04 1.24 -19.83
C ALA A 432 -0.54 -0.19 -19.95
N LEU A 433 -0.15 -1.10 -19.05
CA LEU A 433 -0.63 -2.49 -19.06
C LEU A 433 -2.12 -2.62 -18.71
N VAL A 434 -2.67 -1.64 -18.01
CA VAL A 434 -4.08 -1.64 -17.56
C VAL A 434 -4.98 -0.74 -18.41
N LEU A 435 -4.43 -0.09 -19.44
CA LEU A 435 -5.18 0.78 -20.35
C LEU A 435 -6.33 0.08 -21.09
N HIS A 436 -6.29 -1.23 -21.18
CA HIS A 436 -7.32 -2.06 -21.83
C HIS A 436 -8.09 -2.93 -20.84
N MET A 437 -7.72 -2.92 -19.57
CA MET A 437 -8.41 -3.67 -18.52
C MET A 437 -9.63 -2.92 -18.05
N ASP A 438 -10.60 -3.66 -17.51
CA ASP A 438 -11.72 -3.05 -16.82
C ASP A 438 -11.22 -2.42 -15.52
N MET A 439 -11.39 -1.10 -15.41
CA MET A 439 -10.97 -0.32 -14.24
C MET A 439 -11.75 -0.69 -12.99
N SER A 440 -12.88 -1.38 -13.14
CA SER A 440 -13.60 -2.03 -12.05
C SER A 440 -12.78 -3.09 -11.31
N ASN A 441 -11.59 -3.48 -11.78
CA ASN A 441 -10.69 -4.36 -11.04
C ASN A 441 -9.57 -3.62 -10.31
N MET A 442 -9.54 -2.28 -10.39
CA MET A 442 -8.46 -1.46 -9.86
C MET A 442 -8.87 -0.85 -8.53
N LEU A 443 -7.96 -0.82 -7.56
CA LEU A 443 -8.27 -0.18 -6.29
C LEU A 443 -8.30 1.33 -6.48
N LEU A 444 -9.35 1.96 -5.94
CA LEU A 444 -9.58 3.41 -5.97
C LEU A 444 -8.32 4.22 -5.62
N PHE A 445 -7.53 3.72 -4.67
CA PHE A 445 -6.34 4.38 -4.14
C PHE A 445 -5.15 4.42 -5.11
N ILE A 446 -5.17 3.69 -6.23
CA ILE A 446 -4.13 3.82 -7.27
C ILE A 446 -4.07 5.24 -7.83
N GLY A 447 -5.19 5.97 -7.77
CA GLY A 447 -5.26 7.38 -8.13
C GLY A 447 -4.23 8.24 -7.39
N ILE A 448 -3.93 7.94 -6.11
CA ILE A 448 -2.92 8.66 -5.32
C ILE A 448 -1.55 8.57 -6.00
N ALA A 449 -1.14 7.35 -6.33
CA ALA A 449 0.15 7.09 -6.95
C ALA A 449 0.27 7.80 -8.31
N TRP A 450 -0.78 7.70 -9.13
CA TRP A 450 -0.82 8.35 -10.44
C TRP A 450 -0.86 9.88 -10.37
N VAL A 451 -1.51 10.46 -9.36
CA VAL A 451 -1.47 11.91 -9.11
C VAL A 451 -0.06 12.36 -8.78
N SER A 452 0.66 11.66 -7.88
CA SER A 452 2.04 11.99 -7.54
C SER A 452 2.98 11.90 -8.75
N VAL A 453 2.83 10.86 -9.58
CA VAL A 453 3.57 10.73 -10.85
C VAL A 453 3.26 11.89 -11.80
N SER A 454 1.97 12.22 -11.97
CA SER A 454 1.54 13.29 -12.87
C SER A 454 2.08 14.65 -12.42
N ASP A 455 2.00 14.97 -11.14
CA ASP A 455 2.51 16.24 -10.60
C ASP A 455 4.00 16.41 -10.88
N LYS A 456 4.78 15.32 -10.73
CA LYS A 456 6.20 15.33 -11.07
C LYS A 456 6.44 15.58 -12.56
N LEU A 457 5.71 14.88 -13.44
CA LEU A 457 5.82 15.03 -14.90
C LEU A 457 5.45 16.46 -15.34
N ILE A 458 4.34 16.99 -14.83
CA ILE A 458 3.84 18.35 -15.11
C ILE A 458 4.88 19.41 -14.74
N LYS A 459 5.56 19.27 -13.60
CA LYS A 459 6.63 20.20 -13.18
C LYS A 459 7.86 20.12 -14.08
N ASP A 460 8.17 18.94 -14.61
CA ASP A 460 9.45 18.67 -15.28
C ASP A 460 9.44 18.95 -16.79
N ILE A 461 8.33 18.66 -17.48
CA ILE A 461 8.15 18.96 -18.92
C ILE A 461 8.55 20.41 -19.30
N PRO A 462 8.00 21.47 -18.65
CA PRO A 462 8.37 22.84 -18.99
C PRO A 462 9.81 23.19 -18.60
N ARG A 463 10.42 22.47 -17.64
CA ARG A 463 11.84 22.64 -17.29
C ARG A 463 12.72 22.09 -18.41
N LEU A 464 12.46 20.87 -18.89
CA LEU A 464 13.19 20.26 -20.00
C LEU A 464 13.07 21.07 -21.29
N ARG A 465 11.88 21.61 -21.58
CA ARG A 465 11.67 22.50 -22.74
C ARG A 465 12.52 23.77 -22.65
N ARG A 466 12.58 24.43 -21.48
CA ARG A 466 13.42 25.63 -21.27
C ARG A 466 14.91 25.33 -21.39
N ALA A 467 15.34 24.13 -20.99
CA ALA A 467 16.72 23.67 -21.12
C ALA A 467 17.07 23.17 -22.54
N GLY A 468 16.16 23.28 -23.52
CA GLY A 468 16.40 22.79 -24.89
C GLY A 468 16.35 21.26 -25.04
N LYS A 469 15.95 20.52 -24.00
CA LYS A 469 15.91 19.05 -23.97
C LYS A 469 14.58 18.52 -24.50
N ILE A 470 14.27 18.89 -25.75
CA ILE A 470 12.94 18.68 -26.38
C ILE A 470 12.55 17.20 -26.45
N THR A 471 13.47 16.30 -26.80
CA THR A 471 13.19 14.86 -26.90
C THR A 471 12.76 14.26 -25.56
N GLN A 472 13.46 14.61 -24.47
CA GLN A 472 13.11 14.15 -23.13
C GLN A 472 11.78 14.75 -22.66
N GLY A 473 11.52 16.02 -22.99
CA GLY A 473 10.22 16.65 -22.74
C GLY A 473 9.06 15.90 -23.40
N ARG A 474 9.21 15.53 -24.69
CA ARG A 474 8.19 14.76 -25.43
C ARG A 474 7.96 13.37 -24.85
N GLU A 475 9.02 12.69 -24.42
CA GLU A 475 8.91 11.38 -23.75
C GLU A 475 8.08 11.51 -22.47
N LYS A 476 8.35 12.53 -21.64
CA LYS A 476 7.57 12.79 -20.43
C LYS A 476 6.13 13.20 -20.70
N GLU A 477 5.87 13.91 -21.80
CA GLU A 477 4.49 14.20 -22.27
C GLU A 477 3.73 12.92 -22.63
N HIS A 478 4.39 11.96 -23.29
CA HIS A 478 3.79 10.67 -23.59
C HIS A 478 3.47 9.87 -22.33
N GLN A 479 4.40 9.84 -21.37
CA GLN A 479 4.19 9.22 -20.06
C GLN A 479 3.00 9.85 -19.31
N LEU A 480 2.92 11.19 -19.31
CA LEU A 480 1.82 11.92 -18.69
C LEU A 480 0.48 11.57 -19.35
N ALA A 481 0.42 11.51 -20.68
CA ALA A 481 -0.80 11.16 -21.41
C ALA A 481 -1.31 9.75 -21.08
N ILE A 482 -0.42 8.79 -20.85
CA ILE A 482 -0.79 7.43 -20.40
C ILE A 482 -1.44 7.49 -19.01
N ILE A 483 -0.78 8.17 -18.07
CA ILE A 483 -1.26 8.28 -16.68
C ILE A 483 -2.60 9.02 -16.63
N GLU A 484 -2.74 10.14 -17.35
CA GLU A 484 -3.98 10.92 -17.43
C GLU A 484 -5.14 10.07 -17.96
N LYS A 485 -4.90 9.28 -19.01
CA LYS A 485 -5.90 8.38 -19.56
C LYS A 485 -6.32 7.31 -18.55
N CYS A 486 -5.38 6.76 -17.79
CA CYS A 486 -5.69 5.81 -16.71
C CYS A 486 -6.50 6.45 -15.58
N ILE A 487 -6.13 7.66 -15.13
CA ILE A 487 -6.89 8.43 -14.13
C ILE A 487 -8.32 8.69 -14.62
N GLN A 488 -8.50 9.12 -15.88
CA GLN A 488 -9.83 9.37 -16.46
C GLN A 488 -10.71 8.12 -16.47
N ARG A 489 -10.15 6.97 -16.89
CA ARG A 489 -10.90 5.71 -16.88
C ARG A 489 -11.22 5.26 -15.45
N SER A 490 -10.31 5.47 -14.50
CA SER A 490 -10.55 5.18 -13.08
C SER A 490 -11.68 6.07 -12.53
N ALA A 491 -11.67 7.37 -12.81
CA ALA A 491 -12.73 8.28 -12.38
C ALA A 491 -14.10 7.93 -13.00
N ALA A 492 -14.11 7.45 -14.25
CA ALA A 492 -15.35 6.96 -14.88
C ALA A 492 -15.88 5.66 -14.23
N ALA A 493 -14.98 4.79 -13.74
CA ALA A 493 -15.36 3.57 -13.03
C ALA A 493 -15.79 3.84 -11.58
N TYR A 494 -15.24 4.87 -10.94
CA TYR A 494 -15.50 5.24 -9.56
C TYR A 494 -16.11 6.65 -9.47
N PRO A 495 -17.44 6.77 -9.58
CA PRO A 495 -18.13 8.07 -9.56
C PRO A 495 -18.04 8.80 -8.20
N VAL A 496 -17.26 8.31 -7.23
CA VAL A 496 -16.89 9.00 -5.97
C VAL A 496 -16.40 10.43 -6.23
N PHE A 497 -15.69 10.65 -7.33
CA PHE A 497 -15.08 11.93 -7.68
C PHE A 497 -15.91 12.77 -8.65
N GLY A 498 -17.03 12.23 -9.14
CA GLY A 498 -17.97 13.00 -9.94
C GLY A 498 -18.87 13.78 -9.01
N GLU A 499 -18.70 15.11 -8.92
CA GLU A 499 -19.84 15.96 -8.60
C GLU A 499 -21.00 15.59 -9.54
N PRO A 500 -22.27 15.67 -9.09
CA PRO A 500 -23.38 15.55 -10.02
C PRO A 500 -23.13 16.50 -11.18
N PRO A 501 -23.35 16.07 -12.44
CA PRO A 501 -22.97 16.84 -13.62
C PRO A 501 -23.62 18.22 -13.55
N VAL A 502 -22.85 19.21 -13.11
CA VAL A 502 -23.12 20.60 -13.45
C VAL A 502 -22.78 20.66 -14.93
N GLU A 503 -23.72 21.13 -15.75
CA GLU A 503 -23.53 21.33 -17.20
C GLU A 503 -22.38 22.32 -17.43
N THR A 504 -21.14 21.86 -17.35
CA THR A 504 -19.95 22.56 -17.85
C THR A 504 -19.23 21.62 -18.81
N ASP A 505 -19.11 22.07 -20.06
CA ASP A 505 -18.71 21.30 -21.25
C ASP A 505 -17.23 20.83 -21.28
N THR A 506 -16.57 20.63 -20.14
CA THR A 506 -15.14 20.29 -20.14
C THR A 506 -14.77 19.12 -19.24
N ILE A 507 -14.61 17.94 -19.85
CA ILE A 507 -14.07 16.68 -19.28
C ILE A 507 -12.70 16.87 -18.60
N THR A 508 -11.94 17.91 -18.95
CA THR A 508 -10.69 18.28 -18.27
C THR A 508 -10.87 18.79 -16.84
N GLU A 509 -12.06 19.29 -16.48
CA GLU A 509 -12.34 19.86 -15.16
C GLU A 509 -12.50 18.78 -14.08
N GLY A 510 -13.00 17.58 -14.40
CA GLY A 510 -13.12 16.48 -13.44
C GLY A 510 -11.77 15.91 -12.98
N ALA A 511 -10.84 15.70 -13.92
CA ALA A 511 -9.47 15.30 -13.59
C ALA A 511 -8.71 16.45 -12.90
N ALA A 512 -8.97 17.70 -13.30
CA ALA A 512 -8.45 18.87 -12.61
C ALA A 512 -9.04 19.00 -11.20
N ASN A 513 -10.30 18.66 -10.95
CA ASN A 513 -10.94 18.69 -9.63
C ASN A 513 -10.44 17.56 -8.75
N PHE A 514 -10.22 16.35 -9.28
CA PHE A 514 -9.50 15.30 -8.55
C PHE A 514 -8.08 15.77 -8.19
N LEU A 515 -7.32 16.26 -9.17
CA LEU A 515 -5.97 16.81 -8.96
C LEU A 515 -5.97 18.03 -8.02
N ASN A 516 -6.99 18.90 -8.06
CA ASN A 516 -7.10 20.11 -7.27
C ASN A 516 -7.57 19.78 -5.85
N HIS A 517 -8.51 18.84 -5.66
CA HIS A 517 -8.87 18.31 -4.34
C HIS A 517 -7.67 17.64 -3.69
N THR A 518 -6.97 16.76 -4.41
CA THR A 518 -5.77 16.11 -3.87
C THR A 518 -4.64 17.12 -3.63
N LYS A 519 -4.48 18.16 -4.47
CA LYS A 519 -3.50 19.24 -4.25
C LYS A 519 -3.86 20.19 -3.11
N LEU A 520 -5.15 20.44 -2.86
CA LEU A 520 -5.62 21.26 -1.74
C LEU A 520 -5.52 20.48 -0.43
N SER A 521 -5.80 19.18 -0.42
CA SER A 521 -5.60 18.33 0.76
C SER A 521 -4.14 18.08 1.11
N LEU A 522 -3.24 17.97 0.13
CA LEU A 522 -1.79 17.84 0.38
C LEU A 522 -1.08 19.17 0.64
N ARG A 523 -1.82 20.29 0.61
CA ARG A 523 -1.35 21.63 0.97
C ARG A 523 -2.29 22.23 2.01
N VAL A 524 -2.38 21.61 3.18
CA VAL A 524 -2.98 22.27 4.36
C VAL A 524 -1.83 22.86 5.19
N ASP A 525 -1.84 24.20 5.20
CA ASP A 525 -1.11 25.23 5.97
C ASP A 525 0.15 24.88 6.78
#